data_AF-A0A533W137-F1
#
_entry.id   AF-A0A533W137-F1
#
_cell.length_a   1.000
_cell.length_b   1.000
_cell.length_c   1.000
_cell.angle_alpha   90.00
_cell.angle_beta   90.00
_cell.angle_gamma   90.00
#
_symmetry.space_group_name_H-M   'P 1'
#
loop_
_entity.id
_entity.type
_entity.pdbx_description
1 polymer ?
#
loop_
_entity_poly.entity_id
_entity_poly.type
_entity_poly.pdbx_seq_one_letter_code
_entity_poly.pdbx_strand_id
1 'polypeptide(L)'
;MKTGSKSTDIAEVMQLIVNSEFEAAKKKVTSMSASVRTERMRGSLAAVNGIIISMTKKKEGSLPSWDEERAVRAAHQILKSEMLDDFDKGYSETLVKYGKLTKPAKPQA
;
A
#
# COMPACT_ATOMS: atom_id res chain seq x y z
N MET A 1 -14.02 29.41 5.69
CA MET A 1 -13.19 28.81 4.62
C MET A 1 -12.61 27.51 5.14
N LYS A 2 -13.09 26.35 4.67
CA LYS A 2 -12.54 25.04 5.09
C LYS A 2 -11.25 24.82 4.30
N THR A 3 -10.11 24.89 4.96
CA THR A 3 -8.84 24.39 4.43
C THR A 3 -9.00 22.90 4.19
N GLY A 4 -9.26 22.53 2.94
CA GLY A 4 -9.28 21.14 2.50
C GLY A 4 -7.88 20.58 2.69
N SER A 5 -7.67 19.90 3.82
CA SER A 5 -6.49 19.10 4.06
C SER A 5 -6.41 18.10 2.91
N LYS A 6 -5.49 18.33 1.95
CA LYS A 6 -5.14 17.32 0.96
C LYS A 6 -4.51 16.19 1.76
N SER A 7 -5.34 15.24 2.21
CA SER A 7 -4.85 14.17 3.06
C SER A 7 -3.79 13.42 2.26
N THR A 8 -2.58 13.36 2.80
CA THR A 8 -1.51 12.50 2.34
C THR A 8 -1.85 11.07 2.78
N ASP A 9 -3.05 10.62 2.45
CA ASP A 9 -3.62 9.44 3.11
C ASP A 9 -3.37 8.20 2.26
N ILE A 10 -2.30 7.51 2.63
CA ILE A 10 -1.99 6.17 2.12
C ILE A 10 -3.18 5.22 2.33
N ALA A 11 -4.03 5.43 3.35
CA ALA A 11 -5.24 4.63 3.55
C ALA A 11 -6.28 4.83 2.44
N GLU A 12 -6.47 6.07 1.97
CA GLU A 12 -7.34 6.36 0.83
C GLU A 12 -6.84 5.64 -0.42
N VAL A 13 -5.52 5.69 -0.69
CA VAL A 13 -4.92 4.95 -1.81
C VAL A 13 -5.19 3.44 -1.68
N MET A 14 -4.97 2.86 -0.49
CA MET A 14 -5.27 1.44 -0.26
C MET A 14 -6.74 1.10 -0.51
N GLN A 15 -7.67 1.98 -0.11
CA GLN A 15 -9.09 1.76 -0.36
C GLN A 15 -9.44 1.77 -1.85
N LEU A 16 -8.87 2.71 -2.62
CA LEU A 16 -9.02 2.75 -4.09
C LEU A 16 -8.51 1.44 -4.73
N ILE A 17 -7.37 0.91 -4.24
CA ILE A 17 -6.83 -0.37 -4.73
C ILE A 17 -7.78 -1.53 -4.41
N VAL A 18 -8.31 -1.61 -3.17
CA VAL A 18 -9.27 -2.64 -2.76
C VAL A 18 -10.53 -2.60 -3.64
N ASN A 19 -10.98 -1.40 -4.00
CA ASN A 19 -12.12 -1.19 -4.89
C ASN A 19 -11.80 -1.42 -6.39
N SER A 20 -10.57 -1.84 -6.72
CA SER A 20 -10.07 -2.01 -8.09
C SER A 20 -10.04 -0.72 -8.94
N GLU A 21 -10.00 0.45 -8.30
CA GLU A 21 -9.94 1.78 -8.91
C GLU A 21 -8.48 2.21 -9.19
N PHE A 22 -7.73 1.36 -9.91
CA PHE A 22 -6.27 1.49 -10.03
C PHE A 22 -5.79 2.80 -10.68
N GLU A 23 -6.53 3.35 -11.65
CA GLU A 23 -6.19 4.64 -12.27
C GLU A 23 -6.34 5.82 -11.30
N ALA A 24 -7.37 5.79 -10.45
CA ALA A 24 -7.56 6.79 -9.40
C ALA A 24 -6.45 6.67 -8.35
N ALA A 25 -6.13 5.44 -7.93
CA ALA A 25 -5.04 5.17 -7.00
C ALA A 25 -3.70 5.69 -7.53
N LYS A 26 -3.39 5.43 -8.81
CA LYS A 26 -2.17 5.90 -9.48
C LYS A 26 -2.08 7.43 -9.52
N LYS A 27 -3.17 8.11 -9.92
CA LYS A 27 -3.23 9.59 -9.91
C LYS A 27 -2.98 10.15 -8.51
N LYS A 28 -3.58 9.54 -7.48
CA LYS A 28 -3.39 9.94 -6.09
C LYS A 28 -1.93 9.78 -5.65
N VAL A 29 -1.30 8.63 -5.91
CA VAL A 29 0.12 8.37 -5.62
C VAL A 29 1.01 9.43 -6.28
N THR A 30 0.79 9.73 -7.56
CA THR A 30 1.54 10.77 -8.29
C THR A 30 1.35 12.16 -7.66
N SER A 31 0.12 12.49 -7.23
CA SER A 31 -0.12 13.78 -6.54
C SER A 31 0.57 13.85 -5.16
N MET A 32 0.67 12.72 -4.47
CA MET A 32 1.23 12.63 -3.13
C MET A 32 2.75 12.73 -3.14
N SER A 33 3.42 12.18 -4.16
CA SER A 33 4.89 12.10 -4.24
C SER A 33 5.57 13.47 -4.07
N ALA A 34 4.96 14.54 -4.57
CA ALA A 34 5.46 15.92 -4.41
C ALA A 34 5.34 16.48 -2.98
N SER A 35 4.55 15.83 -2.12
CA SER A 35 4.21 16.30 -0.76
C SER A 35 4.76 15.44 0.37
N VAL A 36 5.41 14.31 0.05
CA VAL A 36 5.96 13.39 1.04
C VAL A 36 7.22 13.98 1.68
N ARG A 37 7.18 14.16 3.01
CA ARG A 37 8.28 14.81 3.77
C ARG A 37 9.11 13.88 4.65
N THR A 38 8.65 12.66 4.91
CA THR A 38 9.34 11.71 5.79
C THR A 38 9.73 10.45 5.04
N GLU A 39 10.87 9.85 5.39
CA GLU A 39 11.33 8.58 4.80
C GLU A 39 10.31 7.46 5.01
N ARG A 40 9.68 7.42 6.18
CA ARG A 40 8.58 6.48 6.44
C ARG A 40 7.43 6.61 5.45
N MET A 41 7.00 7.83 5.16
CA MET A 41 5.93 8.05 4.19
C MET A 41 6.38 7.75 2.75
N ARG A 42 7.67 7.91 2.43
CA ARG A 42 8.23 7.47 1.14
C ARG A 42 8.15 5.95 1.00
N GLY A 43 8.50 5.22 2.06
CA GLY A 43 8.34 3.77 2.14
C GLY A 43 6.88 3.35 1.93
N SER A 44 5.95 3.99 2.63
CA SER A 44 4.52 3.73 2.45
C SER A 44 4.04 4.00 1.02
N LEU A 45 4.49 5.10 0.41
CA LEU A 45 4.15 5.44 -0.97
C LEU A 45 4.71 4.41 -1.97
N ALA A 46 5.94 3.95 -1.75
CA ALA A 46 6.57 2.91 -2.57
C ALA A 46 5.80 1.59 -2.48
N ALA A 47 5.35 1.21 -1.28
CA ALA A 47 4.54 0.00 -1.08
C ALA A 47 3.23 0.05 -1.87
N VAL A 48 2.42 1.11 -1.72
CA VAL A 48 1.16 1.23 -2.46
C VAL A 48 1.36 1.31 -3.97
N ASN A 49 2.43 1.98 -4.44
CA ASN A 49 2.76 2.01 -5.87
C ASN A 49 3.10 0.61 -6.41
N GLY A 50 3.88 -0.18 -5.65
CA GLY A 50 4.19 -1.57 -5.99
C GLY A 50 2.95 -2.46 -6.05
N ILE A 51 2.02 -2.29 -5.10
CA ILE A 51 0.73 -2.99 -5.10
C ILE A 51 -0.07 -2.62 -6.35
N ILE A 52 -0.22 -1.32 -6.66
CA ILE A 52 -0.95 -0.85 -7.85
C ILE A 52 -0.40 -1.50 -9.12
N ILE A 53 0.92 -1.44 -9.32
CA ILE A 53 1.57 -2.02 -10.51
C ILE A 53 1.28 -3.52 -10.60
N SER A 54 1.40 -4.24 -9.48
CA SER A 54 1.16 -5.69 -9.45
C SER A 54 -0.29 -6.04 -9.76
N MET A 55 -1.25 -5.27 -9.23
CA MET A 55 -2.67 -5.49 -9.46
C MET A 55 -3.12 -5.09 -10.87
N THR A 56 -2.56 -4.01 -11.43
CA THR A 56 -2.79 -3.63 -12.84
C THR A 56 -2.29 -4.72 -13.78
N LYS A 57 -1.06 -5.22 -13.58
CA LYS A 57 -0.52 -6.31 -14.41
C LYS A 57 -1.30 -7.61 -14.27
N LYS A 58 -1.81 -7.91 -13.07
CA LYS A 58 -2.74 -9.03 -12.86
C LYS A 58 -4.02 -8.86 -13.67
N LYS A 59 -4.62 -7.67 -13.67
CA LYS A 59 -5.82 -7.36 -14.47
C LYS A 59 -5.56 -7.53 -15.97
N GLU A 60 -4.36 -7.19 -16.43
CA GLU A 60 -3.92 -7.34 -17.82
C GLU A 60 -3.52 -8.78 -18.18
N GLY A 61 -3.48 -9.71 -17.22
CA GLY A 61 -3.09 -11.10 -17.44
C GLY A 61 -1.60 -11.30 -17.73
N SER A 62 -0.75 -10.30 -17.47
CA SER A 62 0.64 -10.25 -17.95
C SER A 62 1.67 -10.81 -16.96
N LEU A 63 1.32 -11.01 -15.68
CA LEU A 63 2.22 -11.59 -14.67
C LEU A 63 1.46 -12.43 -13.64
N PRO A 64 2.14 -13.41 -12.99
CA PRO A 64 1.62 -14.05 -11.79
C PRO A 64 1.29 -12.98 -10.74
N SER A 65 0.14 -13.15 -10.10
CA SER A 65 -0.39 -12.16 -9.16
C SER A 65 0.55 -11.91 -7.98
N TRP A 66 0.44 -10.70 -7.42
CA TRP A 66 0.79 -10.41 -6.04
C TRP A 66 0.27 -11.52 -5.12
N ASP A 67 1.19 -12.31 -4.54
CA ASP A 67 0.89 -13.26 -3.47
C ASP A 67 0.88 -12.48 -2.15
N GLU A 68 -0.32 -12.07 -1.77
CA GLU A 68 -0.56 -11.22 -0.63
C GLU A 68 -0.12 -11.89 0.68
N GLU A 69 -0.42 -13.16 0.86
CA GLU A 69 -0.06 -13.88 2.09
C GLU A 69 1.45 -13.95 2.25
N ARG A 70 2.17 -14.25 1.16
CA ARG A 70 3.63 -14.25 1.16
C ARG A 70 4.20 -12.86 1.43
N ALA A 71 3.67 -11.83 0.78
CA ALA A 71 4.14 -10.46 0.97
C ALA A 71 3.91 -9.95 2.40
N VAL A 72 2.72 -10.20 2.97
CA VAL A 72 2.38 -9.83 4.34
C VAL A 72 3.23 -10.62 5.35
N ARG A 73 3.49 -11.90 5.10
CA ARG A 73 4.39 -12.70 5.95
C ARG A 73 5.81 -12.15 5.93
N ALA A 74 6.35 -11.81 4.75
CA ALA A 74 7.67 -11.21 4.62
C ALA A 74 7.73 -9.86 5.34
N ALA A 75 6.74 -9.00 5.16
CA ALA A 75 6.64 -7.70 5.83
C ALA A 75 6.63 -7.84 7.37
N HIS A 76 5.90 -8.82 7.93
CA HIS A 76 5.96 -9.09 9.37
C HIS A 76 7.34 -9.56 9.85
N GLN A 77 8.10 -10.29 9.04
CA GLN A 77 9.45 -10.71 9.41
C GLN A 77 10.42 -9.54 9.35
N ILE A 78 10.31 -8.70 8.31
CA ILE A 78 11.07 -7.47 8.21
C ILE A 78 10.85 -6.66 9.47
N LEU A 79 9.60 -6.34 9.83
CA LEU A 79 9.22 -5.52 11.00
C LEU A 79 9.75 -5.99 12.37
N LYS A 80 10.27 -7.22 12.47
CA LYS A 80 10.93 -7.72 13.69
C LYS A 80 12.41 -7.40 13.76
N SER A 81 13.01 -6.94 12.67
CA SER A 81 14.43 -6.58 12.62
C SER A 81 14.69 -5.29 13.40
N GLU A 82 15.73 -5.30 14.23
CA GLU A 82 16.19 -4.11 14.96
C GLU A 82 16.95 -3.12 14.05
N MET A 83 17.36 -3.56 12.86
CA MET A 83 18.12 -2.76 11.88
C MET A 83 17.23 -2.01 10.87
N LEU A 84 15.92 -1.96 11.12
CA LEU A 84 14.96 -1.31 10.24
C LEU A 84 15.10 0.21 10.27
N ASP A 85 15.36 0.79 9.11
CA ASP A 85 15.22 2.22 8.93
C ASP A 85 13.75 2.65 8.81
N ASP A 86 13.50 3.95 8.76
CA ASP A 86 12.14 4.48 8.71
C ASP A 86 11.44 4.17 7.38
N PHE A 87 12.16 4.12 6.27
CA PHE A 87 11.60 3.76 4.97
C PHE A 87 11.06 2.34 4.99
N ASP A 88 11.89 1.38 5.43
CA ASP A 88 11.55 -0.04 5.51
C ASP A 88 10.36 -0.28 6.46
N LYS A 89 10.26 0.49 7.55
CA LYS A 89 9.09 0.47 8.45
C LYS A 89 7.84 0.91 7.71
N GLY A 90 7.89 2.05 7.05
CA GLY A 90 6.76 2.60 6.31
C GLY A 90 6.28 1.67 5.19
N TYR A 91 7.22 1.08 4.46
CA TYR A 91 6.94 0.09 3.42
C TYR A 91 6.25 -1.15 3.99
N SER A 92 6.85 -1.78 4.99
CA SER A 92 6.39 -3.05 5.55
C SER A 92 5.06 -2.92 6.30
N GLU A 93 4.88 -1.85 7.09
CA GLU A 93 3.60 -1.58 7.77
C GLU A 93 2.46 -1.38 6.78
N THR A 94 2.74 -0.74 5.64
CA THR A 94 1.74 -0.53 4.59
C THR A 94 1.32 -1.84 3.95
N LEU A 95 2.26 -2.75 3.67
CA LEU A 95 1.94 -4.09 3.17
C LEU A 95 1.08 -4.87 4.17
N VAL A 96 1.44 -4.84 5.46
CA VAL A 96 0.66 -5.50 6.52
C VAL A 96 -0.74 -4.90 6.63
N LYS A 97 -0.88 -3.57 6.57
CA LYS A 97 -2.17 -2.88 6.65
C LYS A 97 -3.03 -3.21 5.44
N TYR A 98 -2.47 -3.16 4.24
CA TYR A 98 -3.18 -3.55 3.02
C TYR A 98 -3.70 -4.99 3.10
N GLY A 99 -2.85 -5.93 3.52
CA GLY A 99 -3.24 -7.33 3.70
C GLY A 99 -4.34 -7.58 4.74
N LYS A 100 -4.63 -6.63 5.65
CA LYS A 100 -5.79 -6.72 6.55
C LYS A 100 -7.09 -6.29 5.87
N LEU A 101 -7.02 -5.41 4.87
CA LEU A 101 -8.18 -4.90 4.14
C LEU A 101 -8.69 -5.89 3.09
N THR A 102 -7.80 -6.71 2.56
CA THR A 102 -8.06 -7.67 1.48
C THR A 102 -8.35 -9.09 1.95
N LYS A 103 -8.05 -9.41 3.22
CA LYS A 103 -8.48 -10.68 3.81
C LYS A 103 -10.01 -10.73 3.85
N PRO A 104 -10.64 -11.79 3.32
CA PRO A 104 -12.07 -11.98 3.50
C PRO A 104 -12.35 -12.04 5.00
N ALA A 105 -13.37 -11.32 5.46
CA ALA A 105 -13.89 -11.50 6.81
C ALA A 105 -14.14 -12.99 7.00
N LYS A 106 -13.50 -13.62 7.99
CA LYS A 106 -13.76 -15.03 8.31
C LYS A 106 -15.29 -15.20 8.37
N PRO A 107 -15.88 -16.17 7.65
CA PRO A 107 -17.25 -16.55 7.92
C PRO A 107 -17.33 -16.85 9.41
N GLN A 108 -18.22 -16.15 10.13
CA GLN A 108 -18.62 -16.60 11.46
C GLN A 108 -19.23 -17.98 11.28
N ALA A 109 -18.54 -18.99 11.79
CA ALA A 109 -19.06 -20.35 11.91
C ALA A 109 -20.13 -20.40 13.00
#